data_AF-A0A942D224-F1
#
_entry.id   AF-A0A942D224-F1
#
_cell.length_a   1.000
_cell.length_b   1.000
_cell.length_c   1.000
_cell.angle_alpha   90.00
_cell.angle_beta   90.00
_cell.angle_gamma   90.00
#
_symmetry.space_group_name_H-M   'P 1'
#
loop_
_entity.id
_entity.type
_entity.pdbx_description
1 polymer ?
#
loop_
_entity_poly.entity_id
_entity_poly.type
_entity_poly.pdbx_seq_one_letter_code
_entity_poly.pdbx_strand_id
1 'polypeptide(L)'
;MDTYVILRRQGWQTPEELEAAAQKSARIGDEEMPDDIRWIRSYALAEEAGTIGTVCIYQASSPEAIRDHADRVGMPATEIIRVADTVIVRPDPEAAAA
;
A
#
# COMPACT_ATOMS: atom_id res chain seq x y z
N MET A 1 4.81 -15.89 -0.35
CA MET A 1 3.89 -14.77 -0.09
C MET A 1 2.81 -14.76 -1.16
N ASP A 2 1.58 -14.46 -0.77
CA ASP A 2 0.46 -14.19 -1.68
C ASP A 2 0.36 -12.70 -1.98
N THR A 3 -0.32 -12.34 -3.07
CA THR A 3 -0.58 -10.93 -3.41
C THR A 3 -1.91 -10.47 -2.82
N TYR A 4 -1.92 -9.28 -2.24
CA TYR A 4 -3.07 -8.65 -1.62
C TYR A 4 -3.29 -7.25 -2.17
N VAL A 5 -4.57 -6.90 -2.33
CA VAL A 5 -5.02 -5.52 -2.50
C VAL A 5 -5.45 -5.00 -1.15
N ILE A 6 -4.98 -3.80 -0.78
CA ILE A 6 -5.41 -3.08 0.41
C ILE A 6 -6.06 -1.77 0.01
N LEU A 7 -7.34 -1.59 0.34
CA LEU A 7 -8.05 -0.33 0.14
C LEU A 7 -8.04 0.47 1.45
N ARG A 8 -7.56 1.71 1.39
CA ARG A 8 -7.57 2.69 2.48
C ARG A 8 -8.34 3.92 2.03
N ARG A 9 -9.48 4.18 2.66
CA ARG A 9 -10.28 5.39 2.43
C ARG A 9 -9.86 6.46 3.42
N GLN A 10 -9.82 7.71 2.98
CA GLN A 10 -9.55 8.90 3.79
C GLN A 10 -8.29 8.76 4.66
N GLY A 11 -7.25 8.12 4.11
CA GLY A 11 -6.07 7.72 4.87
C GLY A 11 -5.15 8.88 5.22
N TRP A 12 -5.12 9.94 4.39
CA TRP A 12 -4.21 11.07 4.54
C TRP A 12 -4.88 12.38 4.14
N GLN A 13 -4.39 13.49 4.72
CA GLN A 13 -4.83 14.85 4.40
C GLN A 13 -3.97 15.50 3.32
N THR A 14 -2.69 15.11 3.21
CA THR A 14 -1.78 15.68 2.22
C THR A 14 -0.91 14.62 1.53
N PRO A 15 -0.38 14.89 0.32
CA PRO A 15 0.54 13.99 -0.36
C PRO A 15 1.81 13.68 0.45
N GLU A 16 2.31 14.65 1.20
CA GLU A 16 3.52 14.51 2.02
C GLU A 16 3.31 13.52 3.18
N GLU A 17 2.12 13.48 3.78
CA GLU A 17 1.78 12.49 4.80
C GLU A 17 1.79 11.07 4.23
N LEU A 18 1.25 10.91 3.00
CA LEU A 18 1.29 9.63 2.30
C LEU A 18 2.73 9.23 1.96
N GLU A 19 3.55 10.17 1.48
CA GLU A 19 4.96 9.90 1.18
C GLU A 19 5.73 9.47 2.43
N ALA A 20 5.56 10.17 3.54
CA ALA A 20 6.20 9.82 4.81
C ALA A 20 5.77 8.43 5.31
N ALA A 21 4.48 8.09 5.18
CA ALA A 21 3.97 6.76 5.49
C ALA A 21 4.57 5.68 4.57
N ALA A 22 4.73 5.98 3.27
CA ALA A 22 5.34 5.07 2.31
C ALA A 22 6.81 4.79 2.64
N GLN A 23 7.60 5.82 2.96
CA GLN A 23 9.00 5.67 3.36
C GLN A 23 9.13 4.85 4.65
N LYS A 24 8.31 5.15 5.67
CA LYS A 24 8.30 4.38 6.91
C LYS A 24 7.89 2.92 6.67
N SER A 25 6.88 2.70 5.84
CA SER A 25 6.40 1.36 5.46
C SER A 25 7.46 0.54 4.74
N ALA A 26 8.17 1.14 3.77
CA ALA A 26 9.24 0.48 3.04
C ALA A 26 10.35 0.04 4.01
N ARG A 27 10.81 0.96 4.86
CA ARG A 27 11.84 0.65 5.87
C ARG A 27 11.43 -0.51 6.78
N ILE A 28 10.22 -0.47 7.36
CA ILE A 28 9.75 -1.54 8.25
C ILE A 28 9.60 -2.88 7.50
N GLY A 29 9.06 -2.84 6.29
CA GLY A 29 8.93 -4.05 5.45
C GLY A 29 10.30 -4.66 5.12
N ASP A 30 11.27 -3.84 4.73
CA ASP A 30 12.58 -4.29 4.27
C ASP A 30 13.52 -4.67 5.43
N GLU A 31 13.45 -3.98 6.57
CA GLU A 31 14.39 -4.16 7.69
C GLU A 31 13.84 -5.07 8.80
N GLU A 32 12.54 -5.01 9.10
CA GLU A 32 11.94 -5.73 10.24
C GLU A 32 11.14 -6.96 9.82
N MET A 33 10.55 -6.95 8.62
CA MET A 33 9.65 -8.00 8.14
C MET A 33 9.95 -8.50 6.69
N PRO A 34 11.23 -8.65 6.29
CA PRO A 34 11.61 -8.86 4.87
C PRO A 34 11.05 -10.14 4.25
N ASP A 35 10.81 -11.18 5.06
CA ASP A 35 10.27 -12.46 4.61
C ASP A 35 8.73 -12.52 4.66
N ASP A 36 8.09 -11.54 5.31
CA ASP A 36 6.67 -11.56 5.64
C ASP A 36 5.84 -10.57 4.84
N ILE A 37 6.40 -9.42 4.45
CA ILE A 37 5.64 -8.40 3.73
C ILE A 37 6.50 -7.51 2.84
N ARG A 38 5.94 -7.14 1.69
CA ARG A 38 6.54 -6.17 0.78
C ARG A 38 5.48 -5.29 0.13
N TRP A 39 5.66 -3.97 0.21
CA TRP A 39 4.86 -3.04 -0.58
C TRP A 39 5.36 -3.03 -2.03
N ILE A 40 4.50 -3.41 -2.98
CA ILE A 40 4.83 -3.45 -4.41
C ILE A 40 4.56 -2.11 -5.08
N ARG A 41 3.34 -1.57 -4.94
CA ARG A 41 2.93 -0.27 -5.51
C ARG A 41 1.62 0.23 -4.90
N SER A 42 1.26 1.48 -5.21
CA SER A 42 -0.04 2.06 -4.89
C SER A 42 -0.56 3.00 -5.95
N TYR A 43 -1.88 3.05 -6.08
CA TYR A 43 -2.56 4.17 -6.70
C TYR A 43 -3.08 5.08 -5.59
N ALA A 44 -2.63 6.33 -5.56
CA ALA A 44 -3.22 7.37 -4.73
C ALA A 44 -4.57 7.79 -5.33
N LEU A 45 -5.59 7.84 -4.48
CA LEU A 45 -6.95 8.19 -4.87
C LEU A 45 -7.23 9.63 -4.45
N ALA A 46 -7.71 10.45 -5.38
CA ALA A 46 -8.32 11.73 -5.04
C ALA A 46 -9.74 11.46 -4.53
N GLU A 47 -9.94 11.55 -3.23
CA GLU A 47 -11.24 11.31 -2.59
C GLU A 47 -11.97 12.61 -2.26
N GLU A 48 -13.21 12.49 -1.82
CA GLU A 48 -14.03 13.62 -1.45
C GLU A 48 -13.38 14.44 -0.32
N ALA A 49 -13.76 15.72 -0.24
CA ALA A 49 -13.22 16.69 0.72
C ALA A 49 -11.69 16.90 0.67
N GLY A 50 -11.02 16.50 -0.42
CA GLY A 50 -9.58 16.69 -0.59
C GLY A 50 -8.72 15.68 0.17
N THR A 51 -9.33 14.62 0.69
CA THR A 51 -8.61 13.52 1.33
C THR A 51 -7.97 12.59 0.31
N ILE A 52 -6.92 11.89 0.74
CA ILE A 52 -6.21 10.92 -0.10
C ILE A 52 -6.51 9.52 0.42
N GLY A 53 -7.05 8.70 -0.46
CA GLY A 53 -7.15 7.25 -0.27
C GLY A 53 -6.03 6.52 -1.02
N THR A 54 -5.91 5.22 -0.81
CA THR A 54 -5.01 4.39 -1.63
C THR A 54 -5.61 3.03 -1.96
N VAL A 55 -5.26 2.53 -3.14
CA VAL A 55 -5.30 1.10 -3.49
C VAL A 55 -3.87 0.62 -3.55
N CYS A 56 -3.47 -0.21 -2.59
CA CYS A 56 -2.11 -0.71 -2.47
C CYS A 56 -2.01 -2.18 -2.86
N ILE A 57 -0.93 -2.54 -3.55
CA ILE A 57 -0.57 -3.92 -3.84
C ILE A 57 0.58 -4.32 -2.94
N TYR A 58 0.35 -5.38 -2.17
CA TYR A 58 1.34 -5.97 -1.27
C TYR A 58 1.55 -7.44 -1.61
N GLN A 59 2.76 -7.93 -1.39
CA GLN A 59 2.99 -9.34 -1.14
C GLN A 59 3.07 -9.55 0.36
N ALA A 60 2.41 -10.59 0.88
CA ALA A 60 2.51 -10.93 2.30
C ALA A 60 2.41 -12.44 2.55
N SER A 61 2.96 -12.91 3.67
CA SER A 61 2.82 -14.30 4.13
C SER A 61 1.38 -14.62 4.56
N SER A 62 0.66 -13.62 5.09
CA SER A 62 -0.76 -13.72 5.48
C SER A 62 -1.43 -12.35 5.60
N PRO A 63 -2.78 -12.28 5.72
CA PRO A 63 -3.48 -11.05 6.10
C PRO A 63 -3.06 -10.52 7.49
N GLU A 64 -2.61 -11.38 8.38
CA GLU A 64 -2.15 -11.01 9.72
C GLU A 64 -0.81 -10.27 9.66
N ALA A 65 0.12 -10.70 8.78
CA ALA A 65 1.37 -9.98 8.53
C ALA A 65 1.13 -8.56 8.01
N ILE A 66 0.10 -8.37 7.18
CA ILE A 66 -0.35 -7.05 6.72
C ILE A 66 -0.81 -6.16 7.87
N ARG A 67 -1.56 -6.72 8.83
CA ARG A 67 -2.05 -5.96 9.98
C ARG A 67 -0.91 -5.59 10.94
N ASP A 68 -0.03 -6.54 11.26
CA ASP A 68 1.16 -6.28 12.10
C ASP A 68 2.02 -5.17 11.48
N HIS A 69 2.31 -5.27 10.19
CA HIS A 69 3.06 -4.25 9.48
C HIS A 69 2.37 -2.88 9.52
N ALA A 70 1.06 -2.84 9.26
CA ALA A 70 0.30 -1.60 9.29
C ALA A 70 0.29 -0.95 10.69
N ASP A 71 0.18 -1.76 11.75
CA ASP A 71 0.25 -1.32 13.15
C ASP A 71 1.62 -0.71 13.49
N ARG A 72 2.73 -1.35 13.06
CA ARG A 72 4.09 -0.82 13.23
C ARG A 72 4.32 0.50 12.48
N VAL A 73 3.75 0.61 11.28
CA VAL A 73 3.78 1.85 10.50
C VAL A 73 2.89 2.92 11.14
N GLY A 74 1.82 2.54 11.83
CA GLY A 74 0.79 3.45 12.34
C GLY A 74 -0.14 3.94 11.24
N MET A 75 -0.46 3.08 10.27
CA MET A 75 -1.38 3.37 9.17
C MET A 75 -2.55 2.36 9.16
N PRO A 76 -3.74 2.73 8.68
CA PRO A 76 -4.88 1.82 8.64
C PRO A 76 -4.63 0.63 7.68
N ALA A 77 -5.20 -0.54 7.97
CA ALA A 77 -5.32 -1.65 7.02
C ALA A 77 -6.77 -2.13 6.97
N THR A 78 -7.63 -1.30 6.38
CA THR A 78 -9.10 -1.41 6.46
C THR A 78 -9.67 -2.60 5.72
N GLU A 79 -9.33 -2.76 4.44
CA GLU A 79 -9.87 -3.85 3.61
C GLU A 79 -8.71 -4.58 2.94
N ILE A 80 -8.52 -5.84 3.29
CA ILE A 80 -7.41 -6.70 2.82
C ILE A 80 -8.02 -7.84 2.00
N ILE A 81 -7.74 -7.85 0.70
CA ILE A 81 -8.33 -8.82 -0.24
C ILE A 81 -7.21 -9.61 -0.89
N ARG A 82 -7.25 -10.93 -0.78
CA ARG A 82 -6.30 -11.80 -1.50
C ARG A 82 -6.60 -11.76 -3.00
N VAL A 83 -5.59 -11.47 -3.80
CA VAL A 83 -5.69 -11.46 -5.25
C VAL A 83 -5.71 -12.89 -5.77
N ALA A 84 -6.70 -13.20 -6.61
CA ALA A 84 -6.79 -14.51 -7.26
C ALA A 84 -5.84 -14.63 -8.46
N ASP A 85 -5.71 -13.57 -9.26
CA ASP A 85 -4.81 -13.49 -10.41
C ASP A 85 -4.56 -12.01 -10.80
N THR A 86 -3.51 -11.74 -11.59
CA THR A 86 -3.16 -10.40 -12.09
C THR A 86 -3.20 -10.36 -13.62
N VAL A 87 -4.16 -9.63 -14.18
CA VAL A 87 -4.27 -9.42 -15.63
C VAL A 87 -3.67 -8.05 -16.00
N ILE A 88 -2.55 -8.06 -16.72
CA ILE A 88 -1.89 -6.83 -17.19
C ILE A 88 -2.16 -6.66 -18.69
N VAL A 89 -3.00 -5.70 -19.05
CA VAL A 89 -3.28 -5.36 -20.46
C VAL A 89 -2.21 -4.41 -21.02
N ARG A 90 -1.72 -3.49 -20.20
CA ARG A 90 -0.65 -2.53 -20.50
C ARG A 90 0.16 -2.25 -19.22
N PRO A 91 1.45 -1.90 -19.33
CA PRO A 91 2.23 -1.45 -18.18
C PRO A 91 1.65 -0.16 -17.60
N ASP A 92 2.08 0.16 -16.38
CA ASP A 92 1.77 1.46 -15.76
C ASP A 92 2.35 2.60 -16.63
N PRO A 93 1.66 3.74 -16.74
CA PRO A 93 2.17 4.89 -17.51
C PRO A 93 3.47 5.41 -16.88
N GLU A 94 4.43 5.78 -17.73
CA GLU A 94 5.61 6.50 -17.26
C GLU A 94 5.20 7.88 -16.76
N ALA A 95 5.75 8.29 -15.61
CA ALA A 95 5.56 9.65 -15.12
C ALA A 95 6.04 10.63 -16.21
N ALA A 96 5.19 11.60 -16.57
CA ALA A 96 5.62 12.66 -17.47
C ALA A 96 6.86 13.33 -16.87
N ALA A 97 7.91 13.51 -17.67
CA ALA A 97 9.07 14.28 -17.25
C ALA A 97 8.59 15.68 -16.81
N ALA A 98 8.94 16.06 -15.58
CA ALA A 98 8.65 17.36 -15.01
C ALA A 98 9.44 18.47 -15.73
#